data_AF-A0A4Q0Q3H4-F1
#
_entry.id   AF-A0A4Q0Q3H4-F1
#
_cell.length_a   1.000
_cell.length_b   1.000
_cell.length_c   1.000
_cell.angle_alpha   90.00
_cell.angle_beta   90.00
_cell.angle_gamma   90.00
#
_symmetry.space_group_name_H-M   'P 1'
#
loop_
_entity.id
_entity.type
_entity.pdbx_description
1 polymer ?
#
loop_
_entity_poly.entity_id
_entity_poly.type
_entity_poly.pdbx_seq_one_letter_code
_entity_poly.pdbx_strand_id
1 'polypeptide(L)'
;MQLVHILQLLVLMTLANGTPIVAKKIFGSRLSFPLDAGTTFFDGRPLFGPSKTIRGILISFLVTTASAPLIGLDLTIGAIVAVAAMAGDLFSSFVKRRLNSPPSSQALGLDQIPESVFPMLACRGALSLTIADVALGVGIFFIG
;
A
#
# COMPACT_ATOMS: atom_id res chain seq x y z
N MET A 1 -3.59 22.51 9.75
CA MET A 1 -2.93 21.63 8.77
C MET A 1 -1.71 20.99 9.43
N GLN A 2 -1.65 19.66 9.42
CA GLN A 2 -0.61 18.88 10.10
C GLN A 2 0.50 18.50 9.12
N LEU A 3 1.21 19.50 8.57
CA LEU A 3 2.12 19.30 7.43
C LEU A 3 3.23 18.27 7.69
N VAL A 4 3.82 18.28 8.90
CA VAL A 4 4.86 17.32 9.28
C VAL A 4 4.33 15.88 9.24
N HIS A 5 3.14 15.64 9.81
CA HIS A 5 2.52 14.32 9.80
C HIS A 5 2.13 13.86 8.39
N ILE A 6 1.70 14.79 7.51
CA ILE A 6 1.46 14.47 6.10
C ILE A 6 2.75 13.97 5.44
N LEU A 7 3.86 14.69 5.61
CA LEU A 7 5.14 14.30 5.03
C LEU A 7 5.65 12.96 5.58
N GLN A 8 5.53 12.74 6.90
CA GLN A 8 5.90 11.46 7.52
C GLN A 8 5.07 10.30 6.95
N LEU A 9 3.75 10.47 6.79
CA LEU A 9 2.89 9.47 6.19
C LEU A 9 3.24 9.22 4.71
N LEU A 10 3.53 10.26 3.94
CA LEU A 10 3.96 10.12 2.53
C LEU A 10 5.24 9.29 2.41
N VAL A 11 6.20 9.48 3.32
CA VAL A 11 7.41 8.65 3.39
C VAL A 11 7.06 7.19 3.68
N LEU A 12 6.24 6.91 4.69
CA LEU A 12 5.85 5.54 5.03
C LEU A 12 5.03 4.85 3.94
N MET A 13 4.13 5.57 3.27
CA MET A 13 3.35 5.03 2.14
C MET A 13 4.25 4.71 0.96
N THR A 14 5.21 5.59 0.63
CA THR A 14 6.22 5.33 -0.40
C THR A 14 7.03 4.08 -0.07
N LEU A 15 7.45 3.91 1.19
CA LEU A 15 8.15 2.71 1.64
C LEU A 15 7.25 1.47 1.55
N ALA A 16 6.00 1.55 2.01
CA ALA A 16 5.07 0.42 2.01
C ALA A 16 4.81 -0.11 0.60
N ASN A 17 4.59 0.78 -0.36
CA ASN A 17 4.27 0.41 -1.75
C ASN A 17 5.53 0.09 -2.58
N GLY A 18 6.66 0.73 -2.29
CA GLY A 18 7.93 0.48 -2.96
C GLY A 18 8.64 -0.80 -2.52
N THR A 19 8.52 -1.18 -1.25
CA THR A 19 9.23 -2.32 -0.65
C THR A 19 8.94 -3.65 -1.35
N PRO A 20 7.69 -4.02 -1.70
CA PRO A 20 7.40 -5.24 -2.47
C PRO A 20 8.15 -5.33 -3.81
N ILE A 21 8.35 -4.18 -4.48
CA ILE A 21 9.08 -4.10 -5.76
C ILE A 21 10.56 -4.35 -5.53
N VAL A 22 11.15 -3.72 -4.52
CA VAL A 22 12.55 -3.93 -4.13
C VAL A 22 12.78 -5.37 -3.70
N ALA A 23 11.89 -5.93 -2.86
CA ALA A 23 11.92 -7.33 -2.46
C ALA A 23 11.89 -8.28 -3.67
N LYS A 24 11.07 -7.98 -4.68
CA LYS A 24 11.05 -8.75 -5.93
C LYS A 24 12.38 -8.69 -6.67
N LYS A 25 13.03 -7.54 -6.72
CA LYS A 25 14.35 -7.38 -7.36
C LYS A 25 15.46 -8.14 -6.61
N ILE A 26 15.43 -8.14 -5.27
CA ILE A 26 16.45 -8.79 -4.43
C ILE A 26 16.28 -10.31 -4.40
N PHE A 27 15.06 -10.80 -4.14
CA PHE A 27 14.79 -12.22 -3.94
C PHE A 27 14.40 -12.97 -5.22
N GLY A 28 14.15 -12.25 -6.32
CA GLY A 28 13.72 -12.84 -7.59
C GLY A 28 12.43 -13.66 -7.43
N SER A 29 12.46 -14.91 -7.93
CA SER A 29 11.38 -15.89 -7.79
C SER A 29 11.35 -16.62 -6.44
N ARG A 30 12.33 -16.41 -5.55
CA ARG A 30 12.33 -17.06 -4.24
C ARG A 30 11.20 -16.51 -3.38
N LEU A 31 10.46 -17.41 -2.74
CA LEU A 31 9.33 -17.08 -1.85
C LEU A 31 8.23 -16.23 -2.53
N SER A 32 8.09 -16.31 -3.86
CA SER A 32 7.08 -15.55 -4.61
C SER A 32 5.68 -16.18 -4.56
N PHE A 33 5.29 -16.76 -3.42
CA PHE A 33 3.98 -17.38 -3.27
C PHE A 33 2.89 -16.33 -3.43
N PRO A 34 1.97 -16.49 -4.40
CA PRO A 34 0.89 -15.55 -4.61
C PRO A 34 -0.06 -15.59 -3.42
N LEU A 35 -0.53 -14.42 -2.98
CA LEU A 35 -1.38 -14.28 -1.81
C LEU A 35 -2.71 -15.00 -1.99
N ASP A 36 -3.27 -15.00 -3.20
CA ASP A 36 -4.51 -15.68 -3.52
C ASP A 36 -4.34 -17.18 -3.80
N ALA A 37 -3.11 -17.72 -3.76
CA ALA A 37 -2.82 -19.11 -4.11
C ALA A 37 -3.37 -19.55 -5.49
N GLY A 38 -3.59 -18.62 -6.43
CA GLY A 38 -4.23 -18.90 -7.72
C GLY A 38 -5.76 -18.99 -7.70
N THR A 39 -6.39 -18.65 -6.58
CA THR A 39 -7.85 -18.63 -6.42
C THR A 39 -8.50 -17.66 -7.42
N THR A 40 -9.55 -18.13 -8.06
CA THR A 40 -10.42 -17.32 -8.93
C THR A 40 -11.66 -16.87 -8.18
N PHE A 41 -12.16 -15.70 -8.53
CA PHE A 41 -13.42 -15.16 -8.04
C PHE A 41 -14.59 -15.67 -8.90
N PHE A 42 -15.84 -15.37 -8.52
CA PHE A 42 -17.04 -15.89 -9.20
C PHE A 42 -17.12 -15.52 -10.69
N ASP A 43 -16.39 -14.50 -11.12
CA ASP A 43 -16.30 -14.05 -12.51
C ASP A 43 -15.23 -14.81 -13.32
N GLY A 44 -14.64 -15.86 -12.75
CA GLY A 44 -13.61 -16.69 -13.38
C GLY A 44 -12.22 -16.06 -13.44
N ARG A 45 -12.04 -14.86 -12.87
CA ARG A 45 -10.76 -14.13 -12.90
C ARG A 45 -10.03 -14.24 -11.57
N PRO A 46 -8.69 -14.10 -11.53
CA PRO A 46 -7.92 -14.16 -10.28
C PRO A 46 -8.46 -13.19 -9.23
N LEU A 47 -8.31 -13.53 -7.94
CA LEU A 47 -8.74 -12.65 -6.85
C LEU A 47 -7.90 -11.37 -6.82
N PHE A 48 -6.57 -11.49 -6.76
CA PHE A 48 -5.63 -10.36 -6.80
C PHE A 48 -4.67 -10.45 -8.00
N GLY A 49 -4.24 -11.68 -8.32
CA GLY A 49 -3.28 -11.99 -9.35
C GLY A 49 -1.87 -12.28 -8.81
N PRO A 50 -1.01 -12.90 -9.64
CA PRO A 50 0.26 -13.49 -9.20
C PRO A 50 1.33 -12.48 -8.75
N SER A 51 1.12 -11.18 -9.02
CA SER A 51 2.03 -10.12 -8.59
C SER A 51 1.93 -9.78 -7.10
N LYS A 52 0.82 -10.16 -6.43
CA LYS A 52 0.61 -9.94 -5.00
C LYS A 52 1.11 -11.16 -4.24
N THR A 53 2.20 -11.00 -3.51
CA THR A 53 2.92 -12.12 -2.86
C THR A 53 2.96 -11.95 -1.36
N ILE A 54 2.96 -13.08 -0.65
CA ILE A 54 3.09 -13.10 0.82
C ILE A 54 4.41 -12.43 1.24
N ARG A 55 5.51 -12.73 0.55
CA ARG A 55 6.81 -12.08 0.77
C ARG A 55 6.72 -10.56 0.66
N GLY A 56 6.06 -10.05 -0.38
CA GLY A 56 5.92 -8.60 -0.58
C GLY A 56 5.25 -7.92 0.60
N ILE A 57 4.13 -8.49 1.07
CA ILE A 57 3.35 -7.97 2.20
C ILE A 57 4.15 -8.05 3.49
N LEU A 58 4.79 -9.18 3.77
CA LEU A 58 5.58 -9.35 5.00
C LEU A 58 6.76 -8.38 5.06
N ILE A 59 7.52 -8.23 3.97
CA ILE A 59 8.67 -7.32 3.96
C ILE A 59 8.20 -5.86 4.02
N SER A 60 7.12 -5.50 3.32
CA SER A 60 6.50 -4.18 3.44
C SER A 60 6.11 -3.87 4.88
N PHE A 61 5.42 -4.80 5.55
CA PHE A 61 5.05 -4.67 6.96
C PHE A 61 6.26 -4.43 7.86
N LEU A 62 7.29 -5.28 7.76
CA LEU A 62 8.48 -5.17 8.60
C LEU A 62 9.25 -3.87 8.36
N VAL A 63 9.51 -3.52 7.10
CA VAL A 63 10.30 -2.33 6.73
C VAL A 63 9.56 -1.06 7.11
N THR A 64 8.28 -0.92 6.75
CA THR A 64 7.51 0.29 7.05
C THR A 64 7.31 0.48 8.55
N THR A 65 7.04 -0.60 9.29
CA THR A 65 6.93 -0.55 10.76
C THR A 65 8.26 -0.11 11.40
N ALA A 66 9.37 -0.75 11.03
CA ALA A 66 10.69 -0.42 11.58
C ALA A 66 11.17 0.99 11.18
N SER A 67 10.67 1.54 10.08
CA SER A 67 11.05 2.86 9.58
C SER A 67 10.29 4.01 10.26
N ALA A 68 9.14 3.74 10.90
CA ALA A 68 8.34 4.79 11.54
C ALA A 68 9.08 5.57 12.65
N PRO A 69 9.80 4.92 13.58
CA PRO A 69 10.56 5.64 14.61
C PRO A 69 11.67 6.52 14.05
N LEU A 70 12.25 6.15 12.89
CA LEU A 70 13.33 6.91 12.26
C LEU A 70 12.88 8.27 11.76
N ILE A 71 11.58 8.44 11.53
CA ILE A 71 10.97 9.70 11.12
C ILE A 71 10.10 10.32 12.23
N GLY A 72 10.21 9.84 13.47
CA GLY A 72 9.50 10.40 14.63
C GLY A 72 8.07 9.92 14.82
N LEU A 73 7.70 8.75 14.29
CA LEU A 73 6.40 8.11 14.50
C LEU A 73 6.52 6.82 15.33
N ASP A 74 5.46 6.46 16.06
CA ASP A 74 5.42 5.20 16.79
C ASP A 74 5.42 3.98 15.85
N LEU A 75 6.00 2.85 16.30
CA LEU A 75 5.94 1.57 15.58
C LEU A 75 4.49 1.18 15.23
N THR A 76 3.54 1.47 16.10
CA THR A 76 2.11 1.22 15.91
C THR A 76 1.59 1.98 14.69
N ILE A 77 2.00 3.23 14.49
CA ILE A 77 1.63 4.00 13.31
C ILE A 77 2.24 3.39 12.05
N GLY A 78 3.52 3.00 12.11
CA GLY A 78 4.17 2.29 11.00
C GLY A 78 3.45 1.00 10.60
N ALA A 79 3.04 0.20 11.58
CA ALA A 79 2.29 -1.03 11.37
C ALA A 79 0.90 -0.77 10.76
N ILE A 80 0.17 0.22 11.27
CA ILE A 80 -1.13 0.63 10.73
C ILE A 80 -0.98 1.09 9.28
N VAL A 81 0.01 1.94 8.98
CA VAL A 81 0.27 2.42 7.62
C VAL A 81 0.59 1.26 6.68
N ALA A 82 1.44 0.34 7.11
CA ALA A 82 1.82 -0.80 6.28
C ALA A 82 0.62 -1.70 5.94
N VAL A 83 -0.20 -2.04 6.94
CA VAL A 83 -1.41 -2.86 6.73
C VAL A 83 -2.42 -2.13 5.85
N ALA A 84 -2.67 -0.85 6.12
CA ALA A 84 -3.63 -0.06 5.36
C ALA A 84 -3.18 0.16 3.90
N ALA A 85 -1.89 0.38 3.67
CA ALA A 85 -1.33 0.55 2.31
C ALA A 85 -1.42 -0.75 1.52
N MET A 86 -1.05 -1.89 2.13
CA MET A 86 -1.20 -3.20 1.50
C MET A 86 -2.67 -3.56 1.25
N ALA A 87 -3.59 -3.17 2.14
CA ALA A 87 -5.01 -3.32 1.91
C ALA A 87 -5.49 -2.48 0.71
N GLY A 88 -5.01 -1.25 0.58
CA GLY A 88 -5.26 -0.38 -0.58
C GLY A 88 -4.77 -1.03 -1.88
N ASP A 89 -3.51 -1.46 -1.91
CA ASP A 89 -2.89 -2.12 -3.07
C ASP A 89 -3.62 -3.42 -3.50
N LEU A 90 -4.06 -4.22 -2.52
CA LEU A 90 -4.88 -5.41 -2.76
C LEU A 90 -6.27 -5.06 -3.28
N PHE A 91 -6.90 -4.01 -2.74
CA PHE A 91 -8.18 -3.51 -3.21
C PHE A 91 -8.09 -3.03 -4.67
N SER A 92 -7.10 -2.21 -5.01
CA SER A 92 -6.84 -1.75 -6.37
C SER A 92 -6.65 -2.93 -7.31
N SER A 93 -5.89 -3.94 -6.88
CA SER A 93 -5.66 -5.15 -7.67
C SER A 93 -6.91 -5.99 -7.87
N PHE A 94 -7.73 -6.15 -6.83
CA PHE A 94 -9.02 -6.81 -6.94
C PHE A 94 -9.92 -6.10 -7.96
N VAL A 95 -10.08 -4.77 -7.84
CA VAL A 95 -10.89 -3.98 -8.78
C VAL A 95 -10.36 -4.09 -10.21
N LYS A 96 -9.03 -4.01 -10.40
CA LYS A 96 -8.40 -4.25 -11.71
C LYS A 96 -8.75 -5.60 -12.32
N ARG A 97 -8.85 -6.67 -11.52
CA ARG A 97 -9.28 -7.99 -12.02
C ARG A 97 -10.75 -8.00 -12.45
N ARG A 98 -11.63 -7.32 -11.70
CA ARG A 98 -13.05 -7.17 -12.07
C ARG A 98 -13.22 -6.33 -13.35
N LEU A 99 -12.30 -5.41 -13.63
CA LEU A 99 -12.25 -4.59 -14.86
C LEU A 99 -11.48 -5.24 -16.03
N ASN A 100 -11.10 -6.52 -15.91
CA ASN A 100 -10.35 -7.28 -16.92
C ASN A 100 -8.96 -6.72 -17.24
N SER A 101 -8.37 -5.93 -16.34
CA SER A 101 -7.01 -5.43 -16.54
C SER A 101 -6.00 -6.54 -16.23
N PRO A 102 -4.96 -6.74 -17.06
CA PRO A 102 -4.00 -7.82 -16.88
C PRO A 102 -3.13 -7.63 -15.62
N PRO A 103 -2.63 -8.72 -14.99
CA PRO A 103 -1.71 -8.62 -13.86
C PRO A 103 -0.52 -7.70 -14.17
N SER A 104 -0.11 -6.90 -13.17
CA SER A 104 0.94 -5.89 -13.31
C SER A 104 0.62 -4.70 -14.21
N SER A 105 -0.60 -4.57 -14.74
CA SER A 105 -1.02 -3.31 -15.38
C SER A 105 -1.05 -2.18 -14.36
N GLN A 106 -0.46 -1.03 -14.72
CA GLN A 106 -0.64 0.21 -14.00
C GLN A 106 -2.02 0.79 -14.34
N ALA A 107 -2.78 1.17 -13.33
CA ALA A 107 -4.02 1.91 -13.51
C ALA A 107 -3.92 3.21 -12.72
N LEU A 108 -3.58 4.30 -13.42
CA LEU A 108 -3.47 5.63 -12.81
C LEU A 108 -4.79 5.99 -12.10
N GLY A 109 -4.65 6.50 -10.88
CA GLY A 109 -5.73 6.79 -9.95
C GLY A 109 -6.26 5.57 -9.21
N LEU A 110 -6.54 4.46 -9.90
CA LEU A 110 -7.02 3.26 -9.23
C LEU A 110 -5.96 2.66 -8.29
N ASP A 111 -4.68 2.76 -8.64
CA ASP A 111 -3.59 2.30 -7.76
C ASP A 111 -3.31 3.35 -6.66
N GLN A 112 -3.13 4.63 -7.03
CA GLN A 112 -2.71 5.69 -6.10
C GLN A 112 -3.77 6.05 -5.04
N ILE A 113 -5.05 6.05 -5.38
CA ILE A 113 -6.10 6.53 -4.46
C ILE A 113 -6.26 5.59 -3.26
N PRO A 114 -6.50 4.27 -3.43
CA PRO A 114 -6.62 3.37 -2.28
C PRO A 114 -5.33 3.26 -1.47
N GLU A 115 -4.16 3.23 -2.15
CA GLU A 115 -2.84 3.15 -1.51
C GLU A 115 -2.53 4.36 -0.62
N SER A 116 -3.13 5.52 -0.86
CA SER A 116 -2.95 6.74 -0.06
C SER A 116 -4.11 7.03 0.91
N VAL A 117 -5.36 6.89 0.45
CA VAL A 117 -6.55 7.15 1.25
C VAL A 117 -6.62 6.22 2.45
N PHE A 118 -6.35 4.92 2.28
CA PHE A 118 -6.52 3.95 3.36
C PHE A 118 -5.56 4.23 4.53
N PRO A 119 -4.23 4.40 4.33
CA PRO A 119 -3.33 4.78 5.42
C PRO A 119 -3.68 6.11 6.08
N MET A 120 -3.98 7.14 5.29
CA MET A 120 -4.26 8.46 5.84
C MET A 120 -5.54 8.48 6.68
N LEU A 121 -6.58 7.75 6.26
CA LEU A 121 -7.80 7.59 7.05
C LEU A 121 -7.56 6.75 8.30
N ALA A 122 -6.78 5.67 8.21
CA ALA A 122 -6.47 4.80 9.35
C ALA A 122 -5.69 5.54 10.44
N CYS A 123 -4.80 6.46 10.06
CA CYS A 123 -4.01 7.28 10.99
C CYS A 123 -4.68 8.61 11.37
N ARG A 124 -5.87 8.91 10.83
CA ARG A 124 -6.52 10.22 10.99
C ARG A 124 -6.72 10.60 12.46
N GLY A 125 -7.28 9.68 13.25
CA GLY A 125 -7.53 9.93 14.67
C GLY A 125 -6.24 10.07 15.48
N ALA A 126 -5.28 9.18 15.24
CA ALA A 126 -4.02 9.14 15.98
C ALA A 126 -3.12 10.35 15.70
N LEU A 127 -3.12 10.87 14.47
CA LEU A 127 -2.29 12.01 14.06
C LEU A 127 -3.09 13.32 13.94
N SER A 128 -4.34 13.34 14.42
CA SER A 128 -5.23 14.51 14.39
C SER A 128 -5.37 15.15 13.00
N LEU A 129 -5.45 14.32 11.95
CA LEU A 129 -5.56 14.80 10.57
C LEU A 129 -6.97 15.29 10.26
N THR A 130 -7.05 16.43 9.59
CA THR A 130 -8.31 16.92 9.02
C THR A 130 -8.61 16.24 7.69
N ILE A 131 -9.85 16.37 7.20
CA ILE A 131 -10.21 15.87 5.86
C ILE A 131 -9.39 16.60 4.78
N ALA A 132 -9.09 17.88 4.99
CA ALA A 132 -8.23 18.65 4.10
C ALA A 132 -6.79 18.13 4.10
N ASP A 133 -6.24 17.72 5.25
CA ASP A 133 -4.92 17.10 5.32
C ASP A 133 -4.88 15.77 4.53
N VAL A 134 -5.93 14.95 4.65
CA VAL A 134 -6.08 13.71 3.88
C VAL A 134 -6.15 14.00 2.37
N ALA A 135 -7.02 14.92 1.95
CA ALA A 135 -7.16 15.30 0.55
C ALA A 135 -5.84 15.84 -0.03
N LEU A 136 -5.11 16.67 0.74
CA LEU A 136 -3.81 17.19 0.35
C LEU A 136 -2.77 16.08 0.21
N GLY A 137 -2.66 15.17 1.19
CA GLY A 137 -1.69 14.08 1.13
C GLY A 137 -1.97 13.11 -0.02
N VAL A 138 -3.24 12.79 -0.27
CA VAL A 138 -3.66 11.99 -1.44
C VAL A 138 -3.28 12.71 -2.74
N GLY A 139 -3.54 14.02 -2.84
CA GLY A 139 -3.17 14.82 -4.00
C GLY A 139 -1.65 14.84 -4.25
N ILE A 140 -0.84 14.96 -3.21
CA ILE A 140 0.63 14.90 -3.31
C ILE A 140 1.08 13.50 -3.75
N PHE A 141 0.56 12.45 -3.12
CA PHE A 141 0.90 11.07 -3.45
C PHE A 141 0.49 10.68 -4.88
N PHE A 142 -0.56 11.30 -5.42
CA PHE A 142 -1.02 11.06 -6.78
C PHE A 142 -0.05 11.61 -7.84
N ILE A 143 0.63 12.73 -7.55
CA ILE A 143 1.49 13.43 -8.51
C ILE A 143 2.92 12.88 -8.51
N GLY A 144 3.41 12.42 -7.36
CA GLY A 144 4.76 11.86 -7.19
C GLY A 144 4.89 10.46 -7.77
#